data_AF-A0A534I554-F1
#
_entry.id   AF-A0A534I554-F1
#
_cell.length_a   1.000
_cell.length_b   1.000
_cell.length_c   1.000
_cell.angle_alpha   90.00
_cell.angle_beta   90.00
_cell.angle_gamma   90.00
#
_symmetry.space_group_name_H-M   'P 1'
#
loop_
_entity.id
_entity.type
_entity.pdbx_description
1 polymer ?
#
loop_
_entity_poly.entity_id
_entity_poly.type
_entity_poly.pdbx_seq_one_letter_code
_entity_poly.pdbx_strand_id
1 'polypeptide(L)'
;MVTLASCGVSYEIVPARLTVEDVQGDSLSSVTRAVGGFLIEEGFEDLGKYKEMISLIESDASMPERLKREQLARLERERTYLNERHHLRVVISDFSAGVPPGIHLNYSRLSDHFVQLDVSDERSGGFGSYGLRFYERLLSRLKQRYGDFVRVVAAPPRTNEAEYRRVTTANTIAAALGWSLAFALPLLITGAASYYVLRGLRIPRLLKQIVFVGVNTWLDAPLPFPAAFIFAMPAPNLFAFPWTSMDYYSRVSSYAVLSFPIALLLCAVISVFLFRKEAHGEPGTNLVD
;
A
#
# COMPACT_ATOMS: atom_id res chain seq x y z
N MET A 1 15.40 -7.21 -5.92
CA MET A 1 14.31 -6.79 -6.83
C MET A 1 13.03 -6.87 -6.03
N VAL A 2 12.34 -5.74 -5.85
CA VAL A 2 11.11 -5.66 -5.04
C VAL A 2 9.96 -5.50 -6.01
N THR A 3 8.99 -6.42 -6.02
CA THR A 3 7.79 -6.29 -6.86
C THR A 3 6.65 -5.79 -6.00
N LEU A 4 6.03 -4.67 -6.37
CA LEU A 4 4.78 -4.24 -5.76
C LEU A 4 3.62 -4.96 -6.44
N ALA A 5 2.96 -5.82 -5.67
CA ALA A 5 1.72 -6.47 -6.09
C ALA A 5 0.58 -5.44 -6.07
N SER A 6 -0.20 -5.41 -7.15
CA SER A 6 -1.41 -4.58 -7.25
C SER A 6 -2.58 -5.37 -7.83
N CYS A 7 -3.78 -4.84 -7.67
CA CYS A 7 -5.02 -5.48 -8.13
C CYS A 7 -5.12 -5.58 -9.67
N GLY A 8 -4.39 -4.75 -10.42
CA GLY A 8 -4.38 -4.76 -11.88
C GLY A 8 -3.06 -5.27 -12.47
N VAL A 9 -2.01 -4.46 -12.35
CA VAL A 9 -0.68 -4.71 -12.90
C VAL A 9 0.36 -4.51 -11.81
N SER A 10 1.09 -5.57 -11.51
CA SER A 10 2.27 -5.54 -10.65
C SER A 10 3.45 -4.88 -11.38
N TYR A 11 4.35 -4.26 -10.63
CA TYR A 11 5.54 -3.61 -11.19
C TYR A 11 6.75 -3.71 -10.25
N GLU A 12 7.92 -3.53 -10.83
CA GLU A 12 9.23 -3.38 -10.17
C GLU A 12 9.57 -1.87 -10.11
N ILE A 13 10.24 -1.25 -9.13
CA ILE A 13 10.96 -1.74 -7.96
C ILE A 13 12.48 -1.77 -8.12
N VAL A 14 13.03 -0.91 -8.98
CA VAL A 14 14.47 -0.81 -9.22
C VAL A 14 15.09 0.30 -8.34
N PRO A 15 15.97 -0.04 -7.37
CA PRO A 15 16.62 0.95 -6.53
C PRO A 15 17.80 1.63 -7.23
N ALA A 16 18.05 2.89 -6.87
CA ALA A 16 19.37 3.50 -7.02
C ALA A 16 20.27 3.00 -5.90
N ARG A 17 21.54 2.70 -6.21
CA ARG A 17 22.49 2.13 -5.23
C ARG A 17 23.74 2.98 -5.12
N LEU A 18 24.08 3.32 -3.89
CA LEU A 18 25.33 3.99 -3.51
C LEU A 18 26.10 3.11 -2.53
N THR A 19 27.43 3.17 -2.59
CA THR A 19 28.31 2.59 -1.56
C THR A 19 29.22 3.67 -1.00
N VAL A 20 29.52 3.56 0.28
CA VAL A 20 30.56 4.35 0.96
C VAL A 20 31.59 3.36 1.50
N GLU A 21 32.82 3.44 0.99
CA GLU A 21 33.86 2.42 1.17
C GLU A 21 35.14 3.06 1.73
N ASP A 22 35.93 2.32 2.51
CA ASP A 22 37.30 2.71 2.90
C ASP A 22 37.45 4.10 3.57
N VAL A 23 36.49 4.50 4.39
CA VAL A 23 36.52 5.82 5.04
C VAL A 23 37.65 5.86 6.08
N GLN A 24 38.79 6.46 5.73
CA GLN A 24 39.89 6.68 6.66
C GLN A 24 39.48 7.71 7.72
N GLY A 25 39.25 7.27 8.95
CA GLY A 25 39.06 8.13 10.13
C GLY A 25 37.63 8.21 10.69
N ASP A 26 36.59 8.02 9.87
CA ASP A 26 35.20 7.87 10.33
C ASP A 26 34.89 6.37 10.42
N SER A 27 34.43 5.88 11.58
CA SER A 27 33.93 4.49 11.64
C SER A 27 32.75 4.33 10.67
N LEU A 28 32.60 3.19 10.00
CA LEU A 28 31.43 2.93 9.14
C LEU A 28 30.09 3.10 9.89
N SER A 29 30.10 2.91 11.21
CA SER A 29 28.97 3.26 12.09
C SER A 29 28.66 4.76 12.15
N SER A 30 29.66 5.63 12.00
CA SER A 30 29.50 7.08 11.87
C SER A 30 28.91 7.47 10.52
N VAL A 31 29.23 6.73 9.43
CA VAL A 31 28.55 6.87 8.13
C VAL A 31 27.06 6.58 8.28
N THR A 32 26.71 5.42 8.84
CA THR A 32 25.31 5.03 9.07
C THR A 32 24.56 6.06 9.90
N ARG A 33 25.20 6.61 10.95
CA ARG A 33 24.60 7.67 11.79
C ARG A 33 24.40 8.98 11.02
N ALA A 34 25.39 9.39 10.22
CA ALA A 34 25.32 10.62 9.43
C ALA A 34 24.22 10.53 8.34
N VAL A 35 24.10 9.40 7.66
CA VAL A 35 23.03 9.15 6.70
C VAL A 35 21.68 9.13 7.41
N GLY A 36 21.55 8.39 8.51
CA GLY A 36 20.30 8.34 9.29
C GLY A 36 19.84 9.73 9.75
N GLY A 37 20.76 10.56 10.24
CA GLY A 37 20.46 11.95 10.62
C GLY A 37 19.94 12.78 9.45
N PHE A 38 20.57 12.67 8.27
CA PHE A 38 20.10 13.36 7.06
C PHE A 38 18.71 12.88 6.61
N LEU A 39 18.43 11.58 6.68
CA LEU A 39 17.13 11.03 6.33
C LEU A 39 16.03 11.57 7.25
N ILE A 40 16.30 11.65 8.56
CA ILE A 40 15.37 12.23 9.54
C ILE A 40 15.14 13.72 9.26
N GLU A 41 16.19 14.49 8.93
CA GLU A 41 16.06 15.90 8.51
C GLU A 41 15.18 16.07 7.26
N GLU A 42 15.25 15.13 6.31
CA GLU A 42 14.41 15.09 5.09
C GLU A 42 13.00 14.50 5.33
N GLY A 43 12.63 14.24 6.60
CA GLY A 43 11.31 13.79 7.00
C GLY A 43 11.05 12.30 6.79
N PHE A 44 12.10 11.47 6.74
CA PHE A 44 11.95 10.02 6.78
C PHE A 44 11.72 9.55 8.21
N GLU A 45 10.81 8.59 8.37
CA GLU A 45 10.65 7.81 9.57
C GLU A 45 11.66 6.65 9.59
N ASP A 46 12.29 6.43 10.74
CA ASP A 46 13.20 5.32 10.97
C ASP A 46 12.42 4.09 11.45
N LEU A 47 12.18 3.16 10.53
CA LEU A 47 11.47 1.91 10.82
C LEU A 47 12.38 0.86 11.47
N GLY A 48 13.68 1.15 11.61
CA GLY A 48 14.65 0.24 12.20
C GLY A 48 14.89 -1.02 11.36
N LYS A 49 15.19 -2.12 12.04
CA LYS A 49 15.33 -3.45 11.41
C LYS A 49 13.96 -4.08 11.21
N TYR A 50 13.84 -4.95 10.22
CA TYR A 50 12.57 -5.61 9.91
C TYR A 50 12.27 -6.78 10.87
N LYS A 51 12.05 -6.47 12.15
CA LYS A 51 11.95 -7.43 13.26
C LYS A 51 10.85 -8.49 13.05
N GLU A 52 9.71 -8.09 12.51
CA GLU A 52 8.60 -9.00 12.22
C GLU A 52 9.00 -10.05 11.18
N MET A 53 9.64 -9.62 10.08
CA MET A 53 10.12 -10.52 9.04
C MET A 53 11.23 -11.45 9.55
N ILE A 54 12.15 -10.91 10.36
CA ILE A 54 13.19 -11.71 11.04
C ILE A 54 12.54 -12.80 11.89
N SER A 55 11.57 -12.45 12.74
CA SER A 55 10.85 -13.40 13.59
C SER A 55 10.08 -14.45 12.79
N LEU A 56 9.42 -14.06 11.69
CA LEU A 56 8.72 -14.98 10.80
C LEU A 56 9.68 -16.01 10.21
N ILE A 57 10.82 -15.57 9.66
CA ILE A 57 11.83 -16.46 9.09
C ILE A 57 12.44 -17.37 10.17
N GLU A 58 12.72 -16.85 11.36
CA GLU A 58 13.20 -17.65 12.50
C GLU A 58 12.20 -18.74 12.89
N SER A 59 10.89 -18.43 12.86
CA SER A 59 9.83 -19.38 13.21
C SER A 59 9.47 -20.37 12.10
N ASP A 60 9.84 -20.11 10.85
CA ASP A 60 9.54 -20.99 9.73
C ASP A 60 10.45 -22.23 9.74
N ALA A 61 9.86 -23.38 10.09
CA ALA A 61 10.51 -24.69 10.11
C ALA A 61 10.55 -25.35 8.72
N SER A 62 9.80 -24.83 7.74
CA SER A 62 9.74 -25.36 6.37
C SER A 62 10.82 -24.77 5.45
N MET A 63 11.38 -23.62 5.83
CA MET A 63 12.42 -22.95 5.05
C MET A 63 13.76 -23.73 5.12
N PRO A 64 14.44 -23.99 3.98
CA PRO A 64 15.75 -24.61 3.99
C PRO A 64 16.77 -23.81 4.83
N GLU A 65 17.50 -24.49 5.72
CA GLU A 65 18.44 -23.88 6.68
C GLU A 65 19.49 -22.95 6.04
N ARG A 66 19.91 -23.26 4.82
CA ARG A 66 20.84 -22.40 4.07
C ARG A 66 20.18 -21.07 3.70
N LEU A 67 18.99 -21.13 3.11
CA LEU A 67 18.23 -19.96 2.70
C LEU A 67 17.85 -19.11 3.92
N LYS A 68 17.43 -19.76 5.00
CA LYS A 68 17.11 -19.12 6.28
C LYS A 68 18.27 -18.30 6.81
N ARG A 69 19.47 -18.90 6.91
CA ARG A 69 20.70 -18.21 7.34
C ARG A 69 21.07 -17.06 6.42
N GLU A 70 20.99 -17.24 5.10
CA GLU A 70 21.30 -16.18 4.13
C GLU A 70 20.34 -14.98 4.27
N GLN A 71 19.03 -15.22 4.42
CA GLN A 71 18.03 -14.15 4.58
C GLN A 71 18.16 -13.43 5.93
N LEU A 72 18.38 -14.16 7.03
CA LEU A 72 18.60 -13.56 8.35
C LEU A 72 19.87 -12.72 8.36
N ALA A 73 20.97 -13.25 7.83
CA ALA A 73 22.24 -12.52 7.73
C ALA A 73 22.08 -11.21 6.94
N ARG A 74 21.20 -11.18 5.94
CA ARG A 74 20.87 -9.97 5.18
C ARG A 74 20.02 -9.01 6.02
N LEU A 75 18.87 -9.45 6.53
CA LEU A 75 17.91 -8.60 7.23
C LEU A 75 18.46 -8.00 8.53
N GLU A 76 19.32 -8.73 9.25
CA GLU A 76 19.95 -8.25 10.47
C GLU A 76 20.87 -7.04 10.24
N ARG A 77 21.33 -6.83 9.01
CA ARG A 77 22.23 -5.74 8.59
C ARG A 77 21.50 -4.55 7.99
N GLU A 78 20.24 -4.76 7.61
CA GLU A 78 19.42 -3.76 6.93
C GLU A 78 18.67 -2.90 7.95
N ARG A 79 18.75 -1.58 7.76
CA ARG A 79 17.92 -0.60 8.47
C ARG A 79 17.11 0.18 7.45
N THR A 80 15.80 0.25 7.65
CA THR A 80 14.86 0.84 6.69
C THR A 80 14.37 2.20 7.17
N TYR A 81 14.33 3.15 6.24
CA TYR A 81 13.75 4.47 6.42
C TYR A 81 12.66 4.69 5.35
N LEU A 82 11.53 5.28 5.75
CA LEU A 82 10.38 5.50 4.88
C LEU A 82 9.94 6.97 4.93
N ASN A 83 9.74 7.58 3.78
CA ASN A 83 9.06 8.86 3.65
C ASN A 83 7.70 8.61 2.99
N GLU A 84 6.65 8.48 3.81
CA GLU A 84 5.30 8.17 3.32
C GLU A 84 4.76 9.22 2.37
N ARG A 85 5.03 10.51 2.66
CA ARG A 85 4.54 11.64 1.86
C ARG A 85 5.05 11.59 0.41
N HIS A 86 6.27 11.11 0.22
CA HIS A 86 6.94 11.08 -1.08
C HIS A 86 7.13 9.68 -1.63
N HIS A 87 6.63 8.66 -0.94
CA HIS A 87 6.76 7.25 -1.30
C HIS A 87 8.21 6.83 -1.57
N LEU A 88 9.14 7.37 -0.80
CA LEU A 88 10.56 7.03 -0.89
C LEU A 88 10.96 6.09 0.23
N ARG A 89 11.77 5.09 -0.12
CA ARG A 89 12.36 4.16 0.83
C ARG A 89 13.87 4.19 0.71
N VAL A 90 14.57 4.24 1.84
CA VAL A 90 16.01 4.07 1.90
C VAL A 90 16.35 2.90 2.79
N VAL A 91 17.10 1.94 2.26
CA VAL A 91 17.64 0.81 3.03
C VAL A 91 19.14 1.00 3.16
N ILE A 92 19.61 1.05 4.41
CA ILE A 92 21.03 1.07 4.73
C ILE A 92 21.46 -0.35 5.09
N SER A 93 22.42 -0.91 4.35
CA SER A 93 23.01 -2.22 4.67
C SER A 93 24.44 -2.04 5.16
N ASP A 94 24.70 -2.51 6.37
CA ASP A 94 26.02 -2.43 7.01
C ASP A 94 26.87 -3.68 6.71
N PHE A 95 27.94 -3.51 5.92
CA PHE A 95 28.94 -4.53 5.62
C PHE A 95 30.30 -4.22 6.27
N SER A 96 30.32 -3.48 7.37
CA SER A 96 31.55 -3.18 8.12
C SER A 96 32.28 -4.43 8.63
N ALA A 97 31.56 -5.50 8.94
CA ALA A 97 32.14 -6.80 9.32
C ALA A 97 32.48 -7.71 8.12
N GLY A 98 32.39 -7.19 6.89
CA GLY A 98 32.56 -7.96 5.65
C GLY A 98 31.25 -8.52 5.10
N VAL A 99 31.31 -9.00 3.85
CA VAL A 99 30.18 -9.66 3.17
C VAL A 99 30.05 -11.11 3.66
N PRO A 100 28.89 -11.51 4.21
CA PRO A 100 28.67 -12.88 4.65
C PRO A 100 28.82 -13.91 3.52
N PRO A 101 29.29 -15.13 3.83
CA PRO A 101 29.26 -16.23 2.88
C PRO A 101 27.82 -16.52 2.45
N GLY A 102 27.59 -16.58 1.14
CA GLY A 102 26.25 -16.79 0.54
C GLY A 102 25.59 -15.53 0.00
N ILE A 103 26.07 -14.33 0.35
CA ILE A 103 25.60 -13.08 -0.28
C ILE A 103 26.48 -12.77 -1.49
N HIS A 104 25.90 -12.85 -2.69
CA HIS A 104 26.56 -12.48 -3.93
C HIS A 104 26.16 -11.08 -4.36
N LEU A 105 27.15 -10.19 -4.44
CA LEU A 105 26.98 -8.83 -4.94
C LEU A 105 27.35 -8.79 -6.42
N ASN A 106 26.44 -8.30 -7.26
CA ASN A 106 26.61 -8.27 -8.71
C ASN A 106 27.39 -7.02 -9.21
N TYR A 107 28.33 -6.51 -8.42
CA TYR A 107 29.11 -5.32 -8.76
C TYR A 107 30.50 -5.35 -8.10
N SER A 108 31.45 -4.62 -8.69
CA SER A 108 32.82 -4.51 -8.17
C SER A 108 32.92 -3.52 -7.02
N ARG A 109 33.76 -3.85 -6.03
CA ARG A 109 33.99 -3.08 -4.80
C ARG A 109 35.47 -2.72 -4.69
N LEU A 110 35.78 -1.60 -4.04
CA LEU A 110 37.14 -1.19 -3.68
C LEU A 110 37.57 -1.80 -2.34
N SER A 111 36.61 -2.03 -1.43
CA SER A 111 36.86 -2.62 -0.12
C SER A 111 35.89 -3.74 0.22
N ASP A 112 36.34 -4.67 1.07
CA ASP A 112 35.46 -5.66 1.69
C ASP A 112 34.59 -5.08 2.81
N HIS A 113 34.90 -3.87 3.28
CA HIS A 113 34.19 -3.18 4.35
C HIS A 113 33.55 -1.88 3.84
N PHE A 114 32.22 -1.83 3.85
CA PHE A 114 31.47 -0.71 3.30
C PHE A 114 30.06 -0.59 3.88
N VAL A 115 29.41 0.54 3.60
CA VAL A 115 27.97 0.74 3.82
C VAL A 115 27.31 0.89 2.45
N GLN A 116 26.22 0.15 2.21
CA GLN A 116 25.39 0.28 1.01
C GLN A 116 24.12 1.06 1.34
N LEU A 117 23.72 1.93 0.43
CA LEU A 117 22.46 2.66 0.47
C LEU A 117 21.66 2.30 -0.78
N ASP A 118 20.51 1.66 -0.58
CA ASP A 118 19.52 1.42 -1.62
C ASP A 118 18.39 2.44 -1.47
N VAL A 119 18.29 3.37 -2.42
CA VAL A 119 17.22 4.36 -2.49
C VAL A 119 16.20 3.85 -3.49
N SER A 120 14.93 3.77 -3.10
CA SER A 120 13.84 3.33 -3.97
C SER A 120 12.74 4.39 -3.96
N ASP A 121 12.22 4.69 -5.14
CA ASP A 121 10.96 5.41 -5.32
C ASP A 121 9.89 4.35 -5.60
N GLU A 122 8.88 4.26 -4.74
CA GLU A 122 7.80 3.26 -4.88
C GLU A 122 6.86 3.59 -6.05
N ARG A 123 7.10 4.69 -6.76
CA ARG A 123 6.42 5.02 -8.02
C ARG A 123 6.75 4.01 -9.14
N SER A 124 5.71 3.63 -9.90
CA SER A 124 5.89 2.89 -11.16
C SER A 124 6.58 3.74 -12.23
N GLY A 125 7.43 3.10 -13.05
CA GLY A 125 8.16 3.79 -14.12
C GLY A 125 9.41 4.56 -13.65
N GLY A 126 10.01 4.16 -12.53
CA GLY A 126 11.27 4.73 -12.03
C GLY A 126 11.06 5.99 -11.17
N PHE A 127 12.14 6.74 -10.96
CA PHE A 127 12.13 7.84 -10.00
C PHE A 127 11.27 9.02 -10.49
N GLY A 128 10.43 9.56 -9.62
CA GLY A 128 9.75 10.83 -9.82
C GLY A 128 10.68 12.03 -9.64
N SER A 129 10.17 13.23 -9.96
CA SER A 129 10.96 14.46 -9.87
C SER A 129 11.45 14.74 -8.44
N TYR A 130 10.66 14.38 -7.42
CA TYR A 130 11.07 14.50 -6.02
C TYR A 130 12.15 13.48 -5.68
N GLY A 131 11.96 12.20 -6.02
CA GLY A 131 12.93 11.13 -5.78
C GLY A 131 14.29 11.43 -6.41
N LEU A 132 14.32 11.95 -7.65
CA LEU A 132 15.56 12.38 -8.31
C LEU A 132 16.26 13.50 -7.55
N ARG A 133 15.53 14.58 -7.20
CA ARG A 133 16.10 15.70 -6.44
C ARG A 133 16.61 15.26 -5.05
N PHE A 134 15.88 14.36 -4.38
CA PHE A 134 16.32 13.80 -3.10
C PHE A 134 17.61 13.00 -3.27
N TYR A 135 17.68 12.11 -4.27
CA TYR A 135 18.88 11.33 -4.55
C TYR A 135 20.09 12.23 -4.85
N GLU A 136 19.91 13.29 -5.65
CA GLU A 136 20.96 14.26 -5.95
C GLU A 136 21.47 14.98 -4.68
N ARG A 137 20.56 15.40 -3.79
CA ARG A 137 20.93 16.00 -2.49
C ARG A 137 21.69 15.01 -1.61
N LEU A 138 21.21 13.77 -1.51
CA LEU A 138 21.87 12.70 -0.75
C LEU A 138 23.29 12.45 -1.29
N LEU A 139 23.42 12.26 -2.61
CA LEU A 139 24.71 12.02 -3.26
C LEU A 139 25.66 13.20 -3.07
N SER A 140 25.18 14.43 -3.23
CA SER A 140 25.98 15.64 -3.02
C SER A 140 26.48 15.73 -1.58
N ARG A 141 25.62 15.48 -0.59
CA ARG A 141 25.99 15.52 0.83
C ARG A 141 27.00 14.44 1.19
N LEU A 142 26.83 13.24 0.66
CA LEU A 142 27.80 12.15 0.84
C LEU A 142 29.14 12.48 0.21
N LYS A 143 29.16 12.96 -1.05
CA LYS A 143 30.40 13.36 -1.73
C LYS A 143 31.09 14.53 -1.04
N GLN A 144 30.34 15.50 -0.52
CA GLN A 144 30.92 16.62 0.24
C GLN A 144 31.65 16.14 1.50
N ARG A 145 31.11 15.12 2.18
CA ARG A 145 31.66 14.61 3.44
C ARG A 145 32.73 13.54 3.26
N TYR A 146 32.54 12.63 2.31
CA TYR A 146 33.37 11.44 2.13
C TYR A 146 34.14 11.43 0.80
N GLY A 147 33.96 12.42 -0.08
CA GLY A 147 34.74 12.55 -1.31
C GLY A 147 34.67 11.32 -2.20
N ASP A 148 35.84 10.84 -2.63
CA ASP A 148 36.01 9.72 -3.57
C ASP A 148 35.66 8.35 -2.97
N PHE A 149 35.44 8.27 -1.66
CA PHE A 149 34.97 7.07 -0.97
C PHE A 149 33.50 6.75 -1.28
N VAL A 150 32.76 7.67 -1.92
CA VAL A 150 31.36 7.47 -2.35
C VAL A 150 31.30 7.01 -3.80
N ARG A 151 30.75 5.83 -4.03
CA ARG A 151 30.54 5.28 -5.37
C ARG A 151 29.07 5.12 -5.72
N VAL A 152 28.75 5.43 -6.97
CA VAL A 152 27.44 5.12 -7.56
C VAL A 152 27.53 3.75 -8.19
N VAL A 153 26.88 2.77 -7.60
CA VAL A 153 26.82 1.39 -8.13
C VAL A 153 25.71 1.26 -9.16
N ALA A 154 24.55 1.83 -8.86
CA ALA A 154 23.42 1.91 -9.79
C ALA A 154 22.83 3.31 -9.74
N ALA A 155 22.81 3.99 -10.89
CA ALA A 155 22.17 5.28 -11.03
C ALA A 155 20.64 5.13 -10.87
N PRO A 156 19.92 6.19 -10.45
CA PRO A 156 18.47 6.17 -10.37
C PRO A 156 17.85 5.86 -11.74
N PRO A 157 16.86 4.96 -11.81
CA PRO A 157 16.11 4.72 -13.04
C PRO A 157 15.51 6.02 -13.57
N ARG A 158 15.54 6.19 -14.90
CA ARG A 158 14.96 7.35 -15.56
C ARG A 158 13.46 7.41 -15.32
N THR A 159 12.92 8.62 -15.20
CA THR A 159 11.48 8.86 -15.10
C THR A 159 10.77 8.42 -16.38
N ASN A 160 9.80 7.50 -16.26
CA ASN A 160 8.94 7.06 -17.34
C ASN A 160 7.46 7.39 -17.05
N GLU A 161 7.04 8.57 -17.47
CA GLU A 161 5.66 9.05 -17.29
C GLU A 161 4.62 8.19 -17.99
N ALA A 162 4.97 7.59 -19.14
CA ALA A 162 4.05 6.75 -19.90
C ALA A 162 3.75 5.45 -19.14
N GLU A 163 4.78 4.83 -18.56
CA GLU A 163 4.61 3.63 -17.73
C GLU A 163 3.87 3.94 -16.43
N TYR A 164 4.20 5.05 -15.76
CA TYR A 164 3.45 5.49 -14.59
C TYR A 164 1.96 5.60 -14.89
N ARG A 165 1.59 6.32 -15.96
CA ARG A 165 0.18 6.46 -16.36
C ARG A 165 -0.46 5.13 -16.73
N ARG A 166 0.24 4.26 -17.46
CA ARG A 166 -0.26 2.93 -17.84
C ARG A 166 -0.61 2.10 -16.60
N VAL A 167 0.34 1.98 -15.67
CA VAL A 167 0.19 1.17 -14.46
C VAL A 167 -0.87 1.77 -13.53
N THR A 168 -0.83 3.09 -13.28
CA THR A 168 -1.83 3.77 -12.45
C THR A 168 -3.23 3.61 -13.05
N THR A 169 -3.40 3.83 -14.36
CA THR A 169 -4.72 3.68 -15.01
C THR A 169 -5.25 2.26 -14.89
N ALA A 170 -4.42 1.26 -15.17
CA ALA A 170 -4.81 -0.14 -15.05
C ALA A 170 -5.21 -0.51 -13.61
N ASN A 171 -4.45 -0.05 -12.62
CA ASN A 171 -4.73 -0.29 -11.22
C ASN A 171 -5.98 0.46 -10.74
N THR A 172 -6.20 1.70 -11.19
CA THR A 172 -7.43 2.45 -10.89
C THR A 172 -8.66 1.77 -11.49
N ILE A 173 -8.59 1.29 -12.73
CA ILE A 173 -9.70 0.56 -13.38
C ILE A 173 -9.97 -0.74 -12.62
N ALA A 174 -8.93 -1.53 -12.32
CA ALA A 174 -9.08 -2.77 -11.58
C ALA A 174 -9.67 -2.55 -10.19
N ALA A 175 -9.21 -1.51 -9.48
CA ALA A 175 -9.75 -1.12 -8.18
C ALA A 175 -11.23 -0.69 -8.28
N ALA A 176 -11.60 0.10 -9.28
CA ALA A 176 -12.98 0.52 -9.49
C ALA A 176 -13.90 -0.66 -9.83
N LEU A 177 -13.45 -1.61 -10.67
CA LEU A 177 -14.18 -2.84 -10.98
C LEU A 177 -14.34 -3.73 -9.74
N GLY A 178 -13.26 -3.94 -9.00
CA GLY A 178 -13.27 -4.72 -7.76
C GLY A 178 -14.22 -4.11 -6.72
N TRP A 179 -14.16 -2.79 -6.52
CA TRP A 179 -15.07 -2.05 -5.65
C TRP A 179 -16.53 -2.19 -6.10
N SER A 180 -16.79 -2.03 -7.40
CA SER A 180 -18.14 -2.12 -7.96
C SER A 180 -18.73 -3.52 -7.78
N LEU A 181 -17.93 -4.57 -7.98
CA LEU A 181 -18.36 -5.95 -7.76
C LEU A 181 -18.64 -6.22 -6.27
N ALA A 182 -17.75 -5.74 -5.41
CA ALA A 182 -17.88 -5.88 -3.95
C ALA A 182 -19.11 -5.14 -3.40
N PHE A 183 -19.54 -4.05 -4.02
CA PHE A 183 -20.76 -3.34 -3.67
C PHE A 183 -22.01 -3.98 -4.29
N ALA A 184 -21.98 -4.33 -5.57
CA ALA A 184 -23.16 -4.79 -6.31
C ALA A 184 -23.66 -6.15 -5.82
N LEU A 185 -22.78 -7.10 -5.51
CA LEU A 185 -23.19 -8.45 -5.11
C LEU A 185 -23.97 -8.47 -3.78
N PRO A 186 -23.47 -7.86 -2.69
CA PRO A 186 -24.25 -7.74 -1.45
C PRO A 186 -25.54 -6.96 -1.67
N LEU A 187 -25.47 -5.80 -2.34
CA LEU A 187 -26.64 -4.95 -2.57
C LEU A 187 -27.75 -5.64 -3.36
N LEU A 188 -27.43 -6.56 -4.27
CA LEU A 188 -28.46 -7.34 -4.96
C LEU A 188 -29.26 -8.21 -3.98
N ILE A 189 -28.61 -8.74 -2.93
CA ILE A 189 -29.23 -9.61 -1.94
C ILE A 189 -29.94 -8.78 -0.86
N THR A 190 -29.19 -7.91 -0.18
CA THR A 190 -29.67 -7.05 0.93
C THR A 190 -30.63 -5.98 0.43
N GLY A 191 -30.37 -5.39 -0.73
CA GLY A 191 -31.25 -4.44 -1.40
C GLY A 191 -32.56 -5.08 -1.84
N ALA A 192 -32.53 -6.30 -2.40
CA ALA A 192 -33.78 -7.01 -2.72
C ALA A 192 -34.58 -7.31 -1.44
N ALA A 193 -33.94 -7.86 -0.40
CA ALA A 193 -34.60 -8.18 0.86
C ALA A 193 -35.21 -6.94 1.52
N SER A 194 -34.44 -5.86 1.64
CA SER A 194 -34.90 -4.59 2.22
C SER A 194 -36.03 -3.97 1.40
N TYR A 195 -35.97 -4.00 0.06
CA TYR A 195 -37.06 -3.53 -0.78
C TYR A 195 -38.35 -4.35 -0.56
N TYR A 196 -38.27 -5.69 -0.54
CA TYR A 196 -39.45 -6.54 -0.32
C TYR A 196 -40.11 -6.28 1.03
N VAL A 197 -39.31 -6.14 2.10
CA VAL A 197 -39.82 -5.81 3.44
C VAL A 197 -40.45 -4.42 3.46
N LEU A 198 -39.73 -3.40 2.99
CA LEU A 198 -40.17 -2.00 3.04
C LEU A 198 -41.41 -1.74 2.18
N ARG A 199 -41.55 -2.44 1.03
CA ARG A 199 -42.75 -2.35 0.19
C ARG A 199 -44.00 -2.84 0.94
N GLY A 200 -43.89 -3.87 1.77
CA GLY A 200 -45.00 -4.42 2.55
C GLY A 200 -45.45 -3.54 3.72
N LEU A 201 -44.63 -2.56 4.14
CA LEU A 201 -44.94 -1.67 5.26
C LEU A 201 -45.76 -0.45 4.83
N ARG A 202 -46.79 -0.11 5.63
CA ARG A 202 -47.61 1.10 5.49
C ARG A 202 -46.91 2.32 6.09
N ILE A 203 -45.72 2.65 5.56
CA ILE A 203 -44.94 3.82 5.98
C ILE A 203 -44.72 4.80 4.80
N PRO A 204 -44.46 6.09 5.06
CA PRO A 204 -44.24 7.07 4.01
C PRO A 204 -43.06 6.69 3.11
N ARG A 205 -43.17 6.99 1.80
CA ARG A 205 -42.12 6.72 0.81
C ARG A 205 -40.75 7.27 1.22
N LEU A 206 -40.71 8.49 1.73
CA LEU A 206 -39.46 9.11 2.18
C LEU A 206 -38.80 8.30 3.29
N LEU A 207 -39.60 7.75 4.21
CA LEU A 207 -39.09 6.90 5.28
C LEU A 207 -38.57 5.56 4.75
N LYS A 208 -39.27 4.94 3.77
CA LYS A 208 -38.76 3.75 3.07
C LYS A 208 -37.40 4.01 2.42
N GLN A 209 -37.26 5.16 1.75
CA GLN A 209 -36.01 5.55 1.11
C GLN A 209 -34.89 5.76 2.13
N ILE A 210 -35.15 6.50 3.22
CA ILE A 210 -34.15 6.72 4.27
C ILE A 210 -33.69 5.39 4.89
N VAL A 211 -34.63 4.50 5.22
CA VAL A 211 -34.30 3.19 5.81
C VAL A 211 -33.54 2.32 4.82
N PHE A 212 -33.97 2.26 3.55
CA PHE A 212 -33.26 1.54 2.50
C PHE A 212 -31.84 2.04 2.33
N VAL A 213 -31.64 3.36 2.25
CA VAL A 213 -30.31 3.97 2.08
C VAL A 213 -29.45 3.68 3.29
N GLY A 214 -29.95 3.93 4.51
CA GLY A 214 -29.20 3.69 5.73
C GLY A 214 -28.75 2.25 5.87
N VAL A 215 -29.69 1.29 5.77
CA VAL A 215 -29.42 -0.13 5.96
C VAL A 215 -28.44 -0.66 4.91
N ASN A 216 -28.69 -0.45 3.62
CA ASN A 216 -27.86 -1.02 2.56
C ASN A 216 -26.49 -0.31 2.46
N THR A 217 -26.41 1.00 2.75
CA THR A 217 -25.09 1.66 2.85
C THR A 217 -24.26 1.06 3.98
N TRP A 218 -24.87 0.77 5.12
CA TRP A 218 -24.16 0.16 6.25
C TRP A 218 -23.75 -1.30 6.01
N LEU A 219 -24.58 -2.07 5.30
CA LEU A 219 -24.32 -3.49 5.04
C LEU A 219 -23.39 -3.71 3.83
N ASP A 220 -23.49 -2.86 2.81
CA ASP A 220 -22.92 -3.14 1.50
C ASP A 220 -21.79 -2.17 1.12
N ALA A 221 -21.57 -1.08 1.87
CA ALA A 221 -20.42 -0.22 1.62
C ALA A 221 -19.13 -1.05 1.77
N PRO A 222 -18.26 -1.08 0.75
CA PRO A 222 -16.96 -1.73 0.85
C PRO A 222 -16.06 -0.91 1.80
N LEU A 223 -16.26 -1.08 3.09
CA LEU A 223 -15.44 -0.50 4.15
C LEU A 223 -14.45 -1.56 4.65
N PRO A 224 -13.29 -1.17 5.21
CA PRO A 224 -12.33 -2.09 5.83
C PRO A 224 -12.85 -2.74 7.13
N PHE A 225 -14.16 -2.68 7.42
CA PHE A 225 -14.78 -3.18 8.64
C PHE A 225 -15.55 -4.49 8.41
N PRO A 226 -15.66 -5.36 9.43
CA PRO A 226 -15.93 -6.80 9.28
C PRO A 226 -17.36 -7.20 8.89
N ALA A 227 -18.26 -6.26 8.57
CA ALA A 227 -19.67 -6.58 8.32
C ALA A 227 -19.92 -7.09 6.89
N ALA A 228 -19.23 -6.55 5.88
CA ALA A 228 -19.24 -7.07 4.51
C ALA A 228 -18.48 -8.40 4.36
N PHE A 229 -17.81 -8.85 5.43
CA PHE A 229 -16.99 -10.07 5.49
C PHE A 229 -17.80 -11.35 5.24
N ILE A 230 -19.11 -11.34 5.51
CA ILE A 230 -19.95 -12.54 5.41
C ILE A 230 -20.35 -12.85 3.96
N PHE A 231 -20.38 -11.85 3.06
CA PHE A 231 -20.84 -12.03 1.67
C PHE A 231 -19.76 -11.81 0.59
N ALA A 232 -18.61 -11.22 0.94
CA ALA A 232 -17.51 -10.98 0.00
C ALA A 232 -16.44 -12.10 0.02
N MET A 233 -16.81 -13.35 -0.22
CA MET A 233 -15.84 -14.41 -0.58
C MET A 233 -15.90 -14.61 -2.09
N PRO A 234 -14.96 -14.03 -2.89
CA PRO A 234 -13.75 -14.77 -3.25
C PRO A 234 -12.59 -13.87 -3.76
N ALA A 235 -11.78 -13.25 -2.91
CA ALA A 235 -10.55 -12.59 -3.38
C ALA A 235 -9.48 -12.50 -2.28
N PRO A 236 -8.56 -13.47 -2.17
CA PRO A 236 -7.51 -13.46 -1.13
C PRO A 236 -6.59 -12.21 -1.20
N ASN A 237 -6.50 -11.53 -2.35
CA ASN A 237 -5.68 -10.33 -2.50
C ASN A 237 -6.36 -9.02 -2.05
N LEU A 238 -7.66 -9.04 -1.78
CA LEU A 238 -8.39 -7.95 -1.10
C LEU A 238 -8.44 -8.16 0.43
N PHE A 239 -8.05 -9.36 0.89
CA PHE A 239 -7.97 -9.73 2.30
C PHE A 239 -6.51 -9.97 2.70
N ALA A 240 -5.71 -8.90 2.68
CA ALA A 240 -4.65 -8.82 3.67
C ALA A 240 -5.32 -8.57 5.02
N PHE A 241 -5.69 -9.64 5.73
CA PHE A 241 -5.84 -9.52 7.18
C PHE A 241 -4.50 -9.08 7.76
N PRO A 242 -4.52 -8.06 8.62
CA PRO A 242 -3.97 -8.30 9.92
C PRO A 242 -4.99 -7.88 10.98
N TRP A 243 -5.29 -8.81 11.88
CA TRP A 243 -5.73 -8.44 13.21
C TRP A 243 -4.80 -7.31 13.71
N THR A 244 -5.36 -6.17 14.08
CA THR A 244 -4.71 -5.12 14.89
C THR A 244 -3.54 -4.32 14.29
N SER A 245 -3.35 -4.18 12.98
CA SER A 245 -2.38 -3.19 12.47
C SER A 245 -3.06 -1.84 12.16
N MET A 246 -2.78 -0.82 12.99
CA MET A 246 -3.09 0.59 12.70
C MET A 246 -2.50 1.04 11.35
N ASP A 247 -1.43 0.38 10.89
CA ASP A 247 -0.72 0.66 9.63
C ASP A 247 -1.53 0.23 8.37
N TYR A 248 -2.28 -0.87 8.42
CA TYR A 248 -3.24 -1.20 7.35
C TYR A 248 -4.38 -0.16 7.30
N TYR A 249 -4.88 0.24 8.47
CA TYR A 249 -5.94 1.24 8.55
C TYR A 249 -5.48 2.61 8.04
N SER A 250 -4.28 3.08 8.40
CA SER A 250 -3.73 4.34 7.89
C SER A 250 -3.59 4.31 6.37
N ARG A 251 -3.11 3.20 5.80
CA ARG A 251 -2.89 3.02 4.34
C ARG A 251 -4.19 2.91 3.54
N VAL A 252 -5.26 2.34 4.12
CA VAL A 252 -6.57 2.17 3.45
C VAL A 252 -7.55 3.28 3.84
N SER A 253 -7.25 4.09 4.85
CA SER A 253 -8.12 5.16 5.37
C SER A 253 -8.59 6.12 4.28
N SER A 254 -7.70 6.54 3.38
CA SER A 254 -8.01 7.46 2.28
C SER A 254 -9.04 6.89 1.30
N TYR A 255 -9.00 5.57 1.05
CA TYR A 255 -9.99 4.86 0.23
C TYR A 255 -11.29 4.60 0.99
N ALA A 256 -11.20 4.21 2.26
CA ALA A 256 -12.34 3.95 3.13
C ALA A 256 -13.21 5.21 3.33
N VAL A 257 -12.58 6.38 3.47
CA VAL A 257 -13.25 7.69 3.61
C VAL A 257 -14.11 8.03 2.39
N LEU A 258 -13.69 7.60 1.18
CA LEU A 258 -14.43 7.86 -0.05
C LEU A 258 -15.48 6.78 -0.38
N SER A 259 -15.23 5.54 0.05
CA SER A 259 -16.11 4.40 -0.23
C SER A 259 -17.53 4.57 0.31
N PHE A 260 -17.66 4.98 1.58
CA PHE A 260 -18.96 5.09 2.24
C PHE A 260 -19.86 6.20 1.65
N PRO A 261 -19.37 7.43 1.39
CA PRO A 261 -20.14 8.45 0.67
C PRO A 261 -20.59 8.00 -0.73
N ILE A 262 -19.73 7.29 -1.48
CA ILE A 262 -20.09 6.78 -2.81
C ILE A 262 -21.19 5.73 -2.71
N ALA A 263 -21.07 4.76 -1.79
CA ALA A 263 -22.10 3.76 -1.52
C ALA A 263 -23.44 4.41 -1.12
N LEU A 264 -23.40 5.42 -0.25
CA LEU A 264 -24.58 6.18 0.17
C LEU A 264 -25.31 6.83 -1.01
N LEU A 265 -24.55 7.48 -1.89
CA LEU A 265 -25.10 8.11 -3.09
C LEU A 265 -25.72 7.07 -4.04
N LEU A 266 -25.06 5.95 -4.27
CA LEU A 266 -25.58 4.88 -5.12
C LEU A 266 -26.86 4.28 -4.53
N CYS A 267 -26.88 3.96 -3.24
CA CYS A 267 -28.09 3.50 -2.53
C CYS A 267 -29.22 4.53 -2.61
N ALA A 268 -28.91 5.83 -2.49
CA ALA A 268 -29.91 6.90 -2.62
C ALA A 268 -30.52 6.92 -4.02
N VAL A 269 -29.69 6.89 -5.06
CA VAL A 269 -30.16 6.82 -6.46
C VAL A 269 -31.03 5.59 -6.68
N ILE A 270 -30.60 4.41 -6.23
CA ILE A 270 -31.35 3.16 -6.36
C ILE A 270 -32.69 3.24 -5.62
N SER A 271 -32.72 3.80 -4.41
CA SER A 271 -33.95 3.96 -3.63
C SER A 271 -34.99 4.85 -4.34
N VAL A 272 -34.54 5.87 -5.07
CA VAL A 272 -35.42 6.74 -5.85
C VAL A 272 -36.09 5.95 -6.97
N PHE A 273 -35.33 5.10 -7.66
CA PHE A 273 -35.84 4.23 -8.72
C PHE A 273 -36.80 3.15 -8.18
N LEU A 274 -36.42 2.44 -7.12
CA LEU A 274 -37.20 1.33 -6.57
C LEU A 274 -38.56 1.80 -6.02
N PHE A 275 -38.61 2.91 -5.29
CA PHE A 275 -39.84 3.42 -4.69
C PHE A 275 -40.59 4.44 -5.56
N ARG A 276 -40.25 4.59 -6.86
CA ARG A 276 -40.85 5.59 -7.76
C ARG A 276 -42.35 5.38 -8.04
N LYS A 277 -42.84 4.14 -8.00
CA LYS A 277 -44.18 3.76 -8.47
C LYS A 277 -45.26 3.60 -7.39
N GLU A 278 -44.98 3.81 -6.11
CA GLU A 278 -45.98 3.66 -5.03
C GLU A 278 -47.03 4.80 -4.96
N ALA A 279 -47.10 5.69 -5.96
CA ALA A 279 -47.98 6.87 -5.96
C ALA A 279 -49.39 6.64 -6.58
N HIS A 280 -49.70 5.47 -7.14
CA HIS A 280 -51.03 5.17 -7.72
C HIS A 280 -51.58 3.85 -7.19
N GLY A 281 -52.08 3.89 -5.97
CA GLY A 281 -52.77 2.77 -5.33
C GLY A 281 -53.60 3.23 -4.14
N GLU A 282 -54.52 4.17 -4.39
CA GLU A 282 -55.87 4.30 -3.79
C GLU A 282 -56.45 5.69 -4.16
N PRO A 283 -57.66 5.72 -4.75
CA PRO A 283 -58.80 6.19 -3.98
C PRO A 283 -59.99 5.23 -4.09
N GLY A 284 -60.66 5.01 -2.96
CA GLY A 284 -61.86 4.18 -2.89
C GLY A 284 -63.07 4.80 -3.60
N THR A 285 -64.00 3.93 -3.99
CA THR A 285 -65.41 4.29 -4.17
C THR A 285 -66.27 3.17 -3.62
N ASN A 286 -67.18 3.60 -2.75
CA ASN A 286 -68.28 2.87 -2.14
C ASN A 286 -69.05 2.04 -3.17
N LEU A 287 -69.47 0.84 -2.77
CA LEU A 287 -70.71 0.25 -3.25
C LEU A 287 -71.54 -0.11 -2.01
N VAL A 288 -72.38 0.84 -1.64
CA VAL A 288 -73.69 0.56 -1.06
C VAL A 288 -74.64 0.55 -2.24
N ASP A 289 -75.09 -0.65 -2.61
CA ASP A 289 -76.50 -1.03 -2.82
C ASP A 289 -76.54 -2.55 -3.12
#